data_AF-A0A1W9X6V7-F1
#
_entry.id   AF-A0A1W9X6V7-F1
#
_cell.length_a   1.000
_cell.length_b   1.000
_cell.length_c   1.000
_cell.angle_alpha   90.00
_cell.angle_beta   90.00
_cell.angle_gamma   90.00
#
_symmetry.space_group_name_H-M   'P 1'
#
loop_
_entity.id
_entity.type
_entity.pdbx_description
1 polymer ?
#
loop_
_entity_poly.entity_id
_entity_poly.type
_entity_poly.pdbx_seq_one_letter_code
_entity_poly.pdbx_strand_id
1 'polypeptide(L)' 'MDIMMPEMDGYEAMRQIRKQPRYRQLPIIALTAKAMKGDKAKCIEAGANDYLSKPVDTDKLISLMRVWLYR' A
#
# COMPACT_ATOMS: atom_id res chain seq x y z
N MET A 1 -2.46 -2.80 -2.47
CA MET A 1 -2.58 -3.73 -1.34
C MET A 1 -3.82 -3.38 -0.56
N ASP A 2 -4.83 -4.24 -0.56
CA ASP A 2 -5.96 -4.06 0.34
C ASP A 2 -5.53 -4.37 1.78
N ILE A 3 -5.91 -3.54 2.74
CA ILE A 3 -5.58 -3.78 4.14
C ILE A 3 -6.50 -4.85 4.75
N MET A 4 -7.78 -4.85 4.39
CA MET A 4 -8.75 -5.81 4.92
C MET A 4 -8.88 -6.98 3.95
N MET A 5 -8.12 -8.05 4.21
CA MET A 5 -8.12 -9.30 3.44
C MET A 5 -8.41 -10.49 4.38
N PRO A 6 -9.04 -11.57 3.89
CA PRO A 6 -9.22 -12.80 4.66
C PRO A 6 -7.88 -13.51 4.90
N GLU A 7 -7.80 -14.31 5.98
CA GLU A 7 -6.64 -15.12 6.40
C GLU A 7 -5.38 -14.34 6.80
N MET A 8 -4.90 -13.44 5.94
CA MET A 8 -3.73 -12.59 6.14
C MET A 8 -4.06 -11.16 5.76
N ASP A 9 -3.90 -10.22 6.70
CA ASP A 9 -4.16 -8.80 6.42
C ASP A 9 -3.08 -8.19 5.50
N GLY A 10 -3.42 -7.04 4.91
CA GLY A 10 -2.51 -6.35 3.99
C GLY A 10 -1.22 -5.86 4.67
N TYR A 11 -1.23 -5.60 5.97
CA TYR A 11 -0.02 -5.18 6.68
C TYR A 11 0.98 -6.33 6.77
N GLU A 12 0.52 -7.53 7.11
CA GLU A 12 1.36 -8.72 7.16
C GLU A 12 1.85 -9.10 5.77
N ALA A 13 0.97 -9.06 4.76
CA ALA A 13 1.37 -9.29 3.38
C ALA A 13 2.50 -8.37 2.94
N MET A 14 2.43 -7.06 3.25
CA MET A 14 3.50 -6.12 2.94
C MET A 14 4.80 -6.44 3.68
N ARG A 15 4.73 -6.76 4.98
CA ARG A 15 5.92 -7.19 5.74
C ARG A 15 6.58 -8.41 5.13
N GLN A 16 5.79 -9.41 4.71
CA GLN A 16 6.30 -10.62 4.07
C GLN A 16 6.91 -10.34 2.69
N ILE A 17 6.32 -9.43 1.90
CA ILE A 17 6.92 -8.97 0.64
C ILE A 17 8.26 -8.29 0.90
N ARG A 18 8.37 -7.41 1.92
CA ARG A 18 9.60 -6.69 2.25
C ARG A 18 10.72 -7.56 2.81
N LYS A 19 10.39 -8.72 3.38
CA LYS A 19 11.39 -9.73 3.79
C LYS A 19 12.12 -10.35 2.60
N GLN A 20 11.54 -10.32 1.39
CA GLN A 20 12.15 -10.89 0.19
C GLN A 20 13.06 -9.85 -0.49
N PRO A 21 14.40 -10.08 -0.56
CA PRO A 21 15.34 -9.09 -1.11
C PRO A 21 15.01 -8.67 -2.54
N ARG A 22 14.53 -9.61 -3.37
CA ARG A 22 14.11 -9.35 -4.76
C ARG A 22 12.98 -8.32 -4.89
N TYR A 23 12.19 -8.11 -3.84
CA TYR A 23 11.04 -7.17 -3.84
C TYR A 23 11.28 -5.95 -2.95
N ARG A 24 12.54 -5.72 -2.53
CA ARG A 24 12.87 -4.57 -1.66
C ARG A 24 12.45 -3.24 -2.27
N GLN A 25 12.54 -3.10 -3.59
CA GLN A 25 12.17 -1.89 -4.32
C GLN A 25 10.79 -1.97 -5.00
N LEU A 26 10.08 -3.09 -4.89
CA LEU A 26 8.76 -3.24 -5.52
C LEU A 26 7.79 -2.20 -4.97
N PRO A 27 7.21 -1.31 -5.81
CA PRO A 27 6.25 -0.34 -5.33
C PRO A 27 4.98 -1.01 -4.80
N ILE A 28 4.55 -0.61 -3.60
CA ILE A 28 3.31 -1.06 -2.98
C ILE A 28 2.46 0.15 -2.61
N ILE A 29 1.28 0.27 -3.21
CA ILE A 29 0.28 1.28 -2.85
C ILE A 29 -0.78 0.59 -1.97
N ALA A 30 -0.93 1.03 -0.72
CA ALA A 30 -1.95 0.52 0.20
C ALA A 30 -3.32 1.14 -0.09
N LEU A 31 -4.40 0.36 0.03
CA LEU A 31 -5.78 0.79 -0.12
C LEU A 31 -6.46 0.63 1.25
N THR A 32 -6.88 1.73 1.86
CA THR A 32 -7.50 1.73 3.20
C THR A 32 -8.95 2.21 3.16
N ALA A 33 -9.85 1.54 3.87
CA ALA A 33 -11.20 2.06 4.11
C ALA A 33 -11.24 3.12 5.22
N LYS A 34 -10.21 3.16 6.08
CA LYS A 34 -10.11 4.09 7.19
C LYS A 34 -9.06 5.14 6.86
N ALA A 35 -9.52 6.35 6.56
CA ALA A 35 -8.67 7.54 6.40
C ALA A 35 -8.43 8.22 7.76
N MET A 36 -8.37 7.45 8.85
CA MET A 36 -8.21 7.98 10.19
C MET A 36 -6.73 8.34 10.45
N LYS A 37 -6.52 9.33 11.32
CA LYS A 37 -5.20 9.78 11.75
C LYS A 37 -4.45 8.60 12.40
N GLY A 38 -3.45 8.06 11.70
CA GLY A 38 -2.65 6.91 12.16
C GLY A 38 -2.63 5.71 11.22
N ASP A 39 -3.66 5.50 10.40
CA ASP A 39 -3.68 4.36 9.46
C ASP A 39 -2.67 4.54 8.32
N LYS A 40 -2.42 5.79 7.91
CA LYS A 40 -1.31 6.11 7.01
C LYS A 40 0.03 5.63 7.56
N ALA A 41 0.33 5.99 8.82
CA ALA A 41 1.61 5.63 9.43
C ALA A 41 1.80 4.11 9.48
N LYS A 42 0.76 3.38 9.90
CA LYS A 42 0.76 1.91 9.92
C LYS A 42 1.02 1.30 8.54
N CYS A 43 0.43 1.85 7.47
CA CYS A 43 0.67 1.37 6.11
C CYS A 43 2.14 1.54 5.70
N ILE A 44 2.71 2.73 5.96
CA ILE A 44 4.10 3.04 5.62
C ILE A 44 5.07 2.19 6.44
N GLU A 45 4.82 2.03 7.75
CA GLU A 45 5.62 1.16 8.64
C GLU A 45 5.58 -0.31 8.22
N ALA A 46 4.42 -0.79 7.74
CA ALA A 46 4.30 -2.15 7.21
C ALA A 46 5.01 -2.35 5.86
N GLY A 47 5.44 -1.27 5.21
CA GLY A 47 6.24 -1.30 3.99
C GLY A 47 5.54 -0.74 2.75
N ALA A 48 4.40 -0.06 2.88
CA ALA A 48 3.79 0.65 1.75
C ALA A 48 4.65 1.84 1.32
N ASN A 49 4.68 2.09 0.02
CA ASN A 49 5.31 3.26 -0.57
C ASN A 49 4.38 4.48 -0.55
N ASP A 50 3.09 4.21 -0.75
CA ASP A 50 2.03 5.21 -0.69
C ASP A 50 0.71 4.55 -0.28
N TYR A 51 -0.34 5.35 -0.13
CA TYR A 51 -1.66 4.88 0.24
C TYR A 51 -2.78 5.67 -0.44
N LEU A 52 -3.93 5.04 -0.59
CA LEU A 52 -5.14 5.62 -1.12
C LEU A 52 -6.34 5.20 -0.27
N SER A 53 -7.22 6.14 0.04
CA SER A 53 -8.47 5.85 0.74
C SER A 53 -9.52 5.27 -0.22
N LYS A 54 -10.33 4.34 0.28
CA LYS A 54 -11.55 3.87 -0.39
C LYS A 54 -12.72 4.83 -0.08
N PRO A 55 -13.69 5.02 -1.01
CA PRO A 55 -13.72 4.48 -2.37
C PRO A 55 -12.58 5.07 -3.23
N VAL A 56 -12.04 4.24 -4.13
CA VAL A 56 -10.85 4.58 -4.91
C VAL A 56 -11.21 5.60 -5.98
N ASP A 57 -10.55 6.75 -5.93
CA ASP A 57 -10.48 7.71 -7.03
C ASP A 57 -9.51 7.18 -8.09
N THR A 58 -10.03 6.94 -9.30
CA THR A 58 -9.29 6.33 -10.40
C THR A 58 -8.23 7.26 -10.96
N ASP A 59 -8.50 8.57 -11.05
CA ASP A 59 -7.55 9.56 -11.56
C ASP A 59 -6.36 9.70 -10.62
N LYS A 60 -6.65 9.68 -9.31
CA LYS A 60 -5.61 9.69 -8.27
C LYS A 60 -4.79 8.41 -8.28
N LEU A 61 -5.42 7.24 -8.46
CA LEU A 61 -4.70 5.96 -8.57
C LEU A 61 -3.76 5.94 -9.78
N ILE A 62 -4.25 6.35 -10.96
CA ILE A 62 -3.44 6.41 -12.19
C ILE A 62 -2.25 7.35 -12.01
N SER A 63 -2.47 8.50 -11.37
CA SER A 63 -1.40 9.46 -11.07
C SER A 63 -0.33 8.85 -10.17
N LEU A 64 -0.71 8.13 -9.12
CA LEU A 64 0.23 7.41 -8.24
C LEU A 64 0.99 6.31 -9.00
N MET A 65 0.30 5.52 -9.82
CA MET A 65 0.94 4.48 -10.62
C MET A 65 2.01 5.05 -11.56
N ARG A 66 1.74 6.19 -12.21
CA ARG A 66 2.74 6.86 -13.06
C ARG A 66 3.99 7.26 -12.28
N VAL A 67 3.84 7.79 -11.07
CA VAL A 67 4.99 8.15 -10.21
C VAL A 67 5.87 6.96 -9.87
N TRP A 68 5.27 5.78 -9.64
CA TRP A 68 6.01 4.60 -9.19
C TRP A 68 6.48 3.67 -10.32
N LEU A 69 5.85 3.69 -11.49
CA LEU A 69 6.25 2.89 -12.64
C LEU A 69 7.35 3.53 -13.48
N TYR A 70 7.43 4.86 -13.51
CA TYR A 70 8.40 5.61 -14.32
C TYR A 70 9.50 6.25 -13.47
N ARG A 71 9.76 5.67 -12.29
CA ARG A 71 10.79 6.13 -11.35
C ARG A 71 12.13 5.43 -11.60
#